data_AF-A0AA39UHN4-F1
#
_entry.id   AF-A0AA39UHN4-F1
#
_cell.length_a   1.000
_cell.length_b   1.000
_cell.length_c   1.000
_cell.angle_alpha   90.00
_cell.angle_beta   90.00
_cell.angle_gamma   90.00
#
_symmetry.space_group_name_H-M   'P 1'
#
loop_
_entity.id
_entity.type
_entity.pdbx_description
1 polymer ?
#
loop_
_entity_poly.entity_id
_entity_poly.type
_entity_poly.pdbx_seq_one_letter_code
_entity_poly.pdbx_strand_id
1 'polypeptide(L)'
;MKFKEIHRTSTFTWSPSSSLTLIATGTVAGAVDESVNENQLEIWAPDFLDKNEFDLGIEDQSGPKGAVKDTARFNRLAWGYVDGSRPQGLIAAGMENGNLAV
;
A
#
# COMPACT_ATOMS: atom_id res chain seq x y z
N MET A 1 15.87 -12.74 8.93
CA MET A 1 16.28 -11.35 9.20
C MET A 1 15.32 -10.43 8.46
N LYS A 2 14.83 -9.36 9.08
CA LYS A 2 13.86 -8.42 8.48
C LYS A 2 14.61 -7.34 7.69
N PHE A 3 14.14 -6.98 6.50
CA PHE A 3 14.80 -6.00 5.62
C PHE A 3 14.18 -4.60 5.69
N LYS A 4 12.85 -4.51 5.65
CA LYS A 4 12.07 -3.28 5.72
C LYS A 4 10.80 -3.54 6.51
N GLU A 5 10.28 -2.55 7.22
CA GLU A 5 9.01 -2.57 7.92
C GLU A 5 8.20 -1.33 7.57
N ILE A 6 6.96 -1.52 7.12
CA ILE A 6 5.98 -0.44 7.04
C ILE A 6 5.10 -0.55 8.29
N HIS A 7 5.14 0.46 9.15
CA HIS A 7 4.41 0.49 10.43
C HIS A 7 2.92 0.80 10.23
N ARG A 8 2.20 -0.10 9.55
CA ARG A 8 0.76 -0.01 9.33
C ARG A 8 0.06 -1.35 9.39
N THR A 9 -1.11 -1.38 10.01
CA THR A 9 -2.01 -2.53 9.90
C THR A 9 -2.77 -2.42 8.57
N SER A 10 -2.37 -3.22 7.60
CA SER A 10 -2.87 -3.06 6.23
C SER A 10 -2.95 -4.38 5.47
N THR A 11 -3.85 -4.42 4.49
CA THR A 11 -3.77 -5.38 3.39
C THR A 11 -2.83 -4.80 2.33
N PHE A 12 -2.15 -5.64 1.55
CA PHE A 12 -1.15 -5.17 0.61
C PHE A 12 -1.15 -5.93 -0.71
N THR A 13 -0.54 -5.32 -1.73
CA THR A 13 -0.24 -5.96 -3.01
C THR A 13 1.05 -5.37 -3.61
N TRP A 14 1.77 -6.16 -4.40
CA TRP A 14 3.01 -5.76 -5.05
C TRP A 14 2.75 -5.28 -6.47
N SER A 15 3.50 -4.28 -6.93
CA SER A 15 3.45 -3.92 -8.35
C SER A 15 3.88 -5.08 -9.24
N PRO A 16 3.25 -5.24 -10.41
CA PRO A 16 3.64 -6.25 -11.40
C PRO A 16 4.97 -5.94 -12.11
N SER A 17 5.52 -4.73 -11.95
CA SER A 17 6.80 -4.33 -12.55
C SER A 17 8.00 -4.97 -11.84
N SER A 18 9.00 -5.39 -12.62
CA SER A 18 10.29 -5.88 -12.11
C SER A 18 11.36 -4.79 -11.96
N SER A 19 11.12 -3.58 -12.49
CA SER A 19 12.14 -2.51 -12.54
C SER A 19 12.17 -1.62 -11.31
N LEU A 20 11.00 -1.40 -10.70
CA LEU A 20 10.84 -0.64 -9.46
C LEU A 20 9.85 -1.39 -8.59
N THR A 21 10.33 -1.81 -7.42
CA THR A 21 9.51 -2.56 -6.47
C THR A 21 8.60 -1.57 -5.74
N LEU A 22 7.33 -1.50 -6.14
CA LEU A 22 6.31 -0.74 -5.44
C LEU A 22 5.42 -1.67 -4.62
N ILE A 23 4.93 -1.15 -3.50
CA ILE A 23 3.96 -1.81 -2.64
C ILE A 23 2.75 -0.89 -2.51
N ALA A 24 1.55 -1.42 -2.71
CA ALA A 24 0.33 -0.73 -2.31
C ALA A 24 -0.16 -1.28 -0.98
N THR A 25 -0.50 -0.42 -0.03
CA THR A 25 -1.13 -0.79 1.24
C THR A 25 -2.48 -0.10 1.38
N GLY A 26 -3.46 -0.79 1.97
CA GLY A 26 -4.76 -0.22 2.28
C GLY A 26 -5.16 -0.47 3.72
N THR A 27 -5.79 0.51 4.36
CA THR A 27 -6.38 0.39 5.70
C THR A 27 -7.28 -0.84 5.77
N VAL A 28 -6.88 -1.85 6.56
CA VAL A 28 -7.52 -3.17 6.51
C VAL A 28 -8.84 -3.20 7.28
N ALA A 29 -9.85 -3.84 6.70
CA ALA A 29 -11.12 -4.07 7.37
C ALA A 29 -10.96 -5.04 8.55
N GLY A 30 -11.70 -4.79 9.64
CA GLY A 30 -11.70 -5.66 10.82
C GLY A 30 -10.48 -5.55 11.76
N ALA A 31 -9.47 -4.74 11.43
CA ALA A 31 -8.41 -4.40 12.39
C ALA A 31 -8.81 -3.20 13.25
N VAL A 32 -8.48 -3.28 14.54
CA VAL A 32 -8.51 -2.17 15.49
C VAL A 32 -7.09 -1.99 15.98
N ASP A 33 -6.43 -0.91 15.56
CA ASP A 33 -5.12 -0.53 16.08
C ASP A 33 -5.22 0.81 16.84
N GLU A 34 -4.16 1.14 17.58
CA GLU A 34 -4.09 2.38 18.40
C GLU A 34 -4.00 3.64 17.53
N SER A 35 -3.71 3.50 16.24
CA SER A 35 -3.69 4.60 15.27
C SER A 35 -5.09 4.85 14.71
N VAL A 36 -5.55 6.11 14.76
CA VAL A 36 -6.73 6.54 14.02
C VAL A 36 -6.34 6.69 12.54
N ASN A 37 -6.14 5.56 11.85
CA ASN A 37 -5.83 5.57 10.43
C ASN A 37 -7.06 6.01 9.64
N GLU A 38 -6.91 7.06 8.84
CA GLU A 38 -7.90 7.39 7.81
C GLU A 38 -8.03 6.20 6.83
N ASN A 39 -9.23 5.97 6.31
CA ASN A 39 -9.46 4.93 5.30
C ASN A 39 -8.71 5.36 4.02
N GLN A 40 -7.59 4.73 3.70
CA GLN A 40 -6.75 5.17 2.58
C GLN A 40 -5.98 4.04 1.92
N LEU A 41 -5.68 4.25 0.64
CA LEU A 41 -4.75 3.46 -0.16
C LEU A 41 -3.45 4.25 -0.31
N GLU A 42 -2.30 3.62 -0.07
CA GLU A 42 -0.98 4.25 -0.13
C GLU A 42 -0.05 3.47 -1.04
N ILE A 43 0.84 4.18 -1.73
CA ILE A 43 1.89 3.61 -2.57
C ILE A 43 3.25 3.86 -1.93
N TRP A 44 4.03 2.81 -1.78
CA TRP A 44 5.36 2.82 -1.18
C TRP A 44 6.40 2.42 -2.22
N ALA A 45 7.58 3.03 -2.12
CA ALA A 45 8.76 2.66 -2.89
C ALA A 45 9.95 2.52 -1.92
N PRO A 46 10.03 1.43 -1.15
CA PRO A 46 11.16 1.17 -0.25
C PRO A 46 12.48 1.10 -1.03
N ASP A 47 13.53 1.74 -0.53
CA ASP A 47 14.87 1.59 -1.11
C ASP A 47 15.58 0.40 -0.48
N PHE A 48 15.47 -0.77 -1.11
CA PHE A 48 16.12 -1.99 -0.62
C PHE A 48 17.66 -1.94 -0.61
N LEU A 49 18.28 -0.92 -1.21
CA LEU A 49 19.73 -0.69 -1.17
C LEU A 49 20.14 0.21 -0.01
N ASP A 50 19.23 1.05 0.49
CA ASP A 50 19.47 1.85 1.69
C ASP A 50 19.37 0.99 2.94
N LYS A 51 20.53 0.80 3.60
CA LYS A 51 20.67 0.04 4.85
C LYS A 51 20.28 0.85 6.09
N ASN A 52 19.92 2.12 5.97
CA ASN A 52 19.50 2.95 7.10
C ASN A 52 17.98 3.12 7.16
N GLU A 53 17.29 2.89 6.05
CA GLU A 53 15.83 2.99 5.93
C GLU A 53 15.15 1.67 6.33
N PHE A 54 15.26 1.23 7.59
CA PHE A 54 14.59 -0.03 8.00
C PHE A 54 13.10 0.15 8.26
N ASP A 55 12.75 1.26 8.88
CA ASP A 55 11.40 1.59 9.30
C ASP A 55 10.79 2.62 8.35
N LEU A 56 9.53 2.40 7.98
CA LEU A 56 8.75 3.20 7.04
C LEU A 56 7.40 3.51 7.69
N GLY A 57 6.88 4.72 7.41
CA GLY A 57 5.57 5.12 7.91
C GLY A 57 5.54 5.55 9.38
N ILE A 58 6.70 5.76 10.00
CA ILE A 58 6.83 6.48 11.28
C ILE A 58 6.97 7.98 10.98
N GLU A 59 6.48 8.84 11.88
CA GLU A 59 6.72 10.29 11.80
C GLU A 59 8.23 10.59 11.65
N ASP A 60 8.55 11.60 10.83
CA ASP A 60 9.91 12.01 10.47
C ASP A 60 10.77 10.98 9.69
N GLN A 61 10.19 9.89 9.19
CA GLN A 61 10.85 8.90 8.33
C GLN A 61 10.27 8.85 6.91
N SER A 62 10.80 7.93 6.08
CA SER A 62 10.30 7.67 4.72
C SER A 62 8.82 7.27 4.75
N GLY A 63 7.98 8.16 4.23
CA GLY A 63 6.55 7.97 4.07
C GLY A 63 6.14 7.40 2.69
N PRO A 64 4.83 7.22 2.46
CA PRO A 64 4.31 6.79 1.17
C PRO A 64 4.62 7.84 0.10
N LYS A 65 4.83 7.39 -1.14
CA LYS A 65 5.04 8.26 -2.31
C LYS A 65 3.74 8.90 -2.81
N GLY A 66 2.60 8.33 -2.41
CA GLY A 66 1.27 8.89 -2.68
C GLY A 66 0.20 8.16 -1.87
N ALA A 67 -0.91 8.85 -1.62
CA ALA A 67 -2.04 8.33 -0.88
C ALA A 67 -3.36 8.82 -1.49
N VAL A 68 -4.39 7.98 -1.45
CA VAL A 68 -5.77 8.30 -1.84
C VAL A 68 -6.69 7.91 -0.70
N LYS A 69 -7.51 8.86 -0.24
CA LYS A 69 -8.52 8.60 0.79
C LYS A 69 -9.73 7.91 0.19
N ASP A 70 -10.35 7.05 0.98
CA ASP A 70 -11.58 6.35 0.64
C ASP A 70 -12.59 6.44 1.78
N THR A 71 -13.82 6.03 1.50
CA THR A 71 -14.95 6.01 2.44
C THR A 71 -15.07 4.70 3.22
N ALA A 72 -14.46 3.61 2.74
CA ALA A 72 -14.51 2.29 3.37
C ALA A 72 -13.14 1.61 3.42
N ARG A 73 -12.97 0.66 4.34
CA ARG A 73 -11.73 -0.11 4.49
C ARG A 73 -11.64 -1.25 3.49
N PHE A 74 -10.44 -1.80 3.36
CA PHE A 74 -10.09 -2.78 2.35
C PHE A 74 -9.99 -4.19 2.94
N ASN A 75 -10.70 -5.15 2.35
CA ASN A 75 -10.52 -6.57 2.62
C ASN A 75 -9.33 -7.14 1.82
N ARG A 76 -9.20 -6.73 0.56
CA ARG A 76 -8.17 -7.27 -0.35
C ARG A 76 -7.79 -6.25 -1.42
N LEU A 77 -6.49 -6.24 -1.77
CA LEU A 77 -5.96 -5.51 -2.92
C LEU A 77 -5.36 -6.49 -3.94
N ALA A 78 -5.41 -6.11 -5.22
CA ALA A 78 -4.75 -6.80 -6.31
C ALA A 78 -4.18 -5.79 -7.30
N TRP A 79 -2.92 -5.97 -7.70
CA TRP A 79 -2.27 -5.11 -8.69
C TRP A 79 -1.91 -5.91 -9.94
N GLY A 80 -2.38 -5.46 -11.10
CA GLY A 80 -2.14 -6.14 -12.37
C GLY A 80 -2.49 -5.28 -13.58
N TYR A 81 -2.80 -5.93 -14.71
CA TYR A 81 -3.25 -5.27 -15.94
C TYR A 81 -2.28 -4.20 -16.45
N VAL A 82 -1.02 -4.58 -16.67
CA VAL A 82 -0.02 -3.70 -17.28
C VAL A 82 -0.22 -3.70 -18.79
N ASP A 83 -0.34 -2.51 -19.38
CA ASP A 83 -0.38 -2.32 -20.83
C ASP A 83 0.33 -1.00 -21.23
N GLY A 84 0.41 -0.72 -22.54
CA GLY A 84 1.10 0.48 -23.03
C GLY A 84 0.49 1.82 -22.59
N SER A 85 -0.79 1.84 -22.23
CA SER A 85 -1.48 3.01 -21.67
C SER A 85 -1.36 3.10 -20.15
N ARG A 86 -1.14 1.96 -19.49
CA ARG A 86 -1.03 1.77 -18.03
C ARG A 86 0.27 1.04 -17.70
N PRO A 87 1.43 1.69 -17.86
CA PRO A 87 2.73 1.05 -17.65
C PRO A 87 2.97 0.61 -16.21
N GLN A 88 2.26 1.21 -15.24
CA GLN A 88 2.27 0.79 -13.83
C GLN A 88 1.14 -0.17 -13.48
N GLY A 89 0.23 -0.49 -14.41
CA GLY A 89 -0.94 -1.33 -14.16
C GLY A 89 -2.07 -0.63 -13.39
N LEU A 90 -2.93 -1.44 -12.77
CA LEU A 90 -4.11 -1.04 -12.00
C LEU A 90 -4.18 -1.78 -10.67
N ILE A 91 -4.69 -1.08 -9.65
CA ILE A 91 -4.95 -1.64 -8.33
C ILE A 91 -6.45 -1.77 -8.17
N ALA A 92 -6.95 -3.00 -8.09
CA ALA A 92 -8.33 -3.28 -7.74
C ALA A 92 -8.45 -3.58 -6.24
N ALA A 93 -9.53 -3.10 -5.63
CA ALA A 93 -9.77 -3.21 -4.21
C ALA A 93 -11.16 -3.76 -3.89
N GLY A 94 -11.22 -4.80 -3.05
CA GLY A 94 -12.46 -5.30 -2.46
C GLY A 94 -12.67 -4.68 -1.08
N MET A 95 -13.80 -4.00 -0.88
CA MET A 95 -14.05 -3.15 0.28
C MET A 95 -15.02 -3.80 1.28
N GLU A 96 -15.02 -3.33 2.52
CA GLU A 96 -15.85 -3.88 3.61
C GLU A 96 -17.35 -3.62 3.44
N ASN A 97 -17.71 -2.59 2.69
CA ASN A 97 -19.10 -2.24 2.37
C ASN A 97 -19.69 -3.05 1.19
N GLY A 98 -18.93 -4.01 0.65
CA GLY A 98 -19.35 -4.83 -0.49
C GLY A 98 -19.04 -4.24 -1.86
N ASN A 99 -18.41 -3.06 -1.93
CA ASN A 99 -18.05 -2.42 -3.20
C ASN A 99 -16.67 -2.87 -3.73
N LEU A 100 -16.46 -2.61 -5.03
CA LEU A 100 -15.17 -2.72 -5.71
C LEU A 100 -14.71 -1.33 -6.18
N ALA A 101 -13.42 -1.05 -6.01
CA ALA A 101 -12.77 0.16 -6.53
C ALA A 101 -11.56 -0.22 -7.41
N VAL A 102 -11.20 0.64 -8.37
CA VAL A 102 -10.07 0.47 -9.32
C VAL A 102 -9.38 1.80 -9.55
#